data_AF-A0A533YS08-F1
#
_entry.id   AF-A0A533YS08-F1
#
_cell.length_a   1.000
_cell.length_b   1.000
_cell.length_c   1.000
_cell.angle_alpha   90.00
_cell.angle_beta   90.00
_cell.angle_gamma   90.00
#
_symmetry.space_group_name_H-M   'P 1'
#
loop_
_entity.id
_entity.type
_entity.pdbx_description
1 polymer ?
#
loop_
_entity_poly.entity_id
_entity_poly.type
_entity_poly.pdbx_seq_one_letter_code
_entity_poly.pdbx_strand_id
1 'polypeptide(L)'
;MISGACPKASSGRLLPLSPLLLLLALCAPVAAEAQSTPSSPGDEPRVRARSLGLDLGIYPTGKLNAITDVPGVRVGHTTLIRGDGKLVPGQGPVRTGVTVVIPREDVWHKKAPAGAFVLNGTGEMTGLAWVEESGFLEYPIALTNTLNLPRVANGVMSWMISRYPEIGIRDDTLTPIVAECDDSRLNDIQGRHV
;
A
#
# COMPACT_ATOMS: atom_id res chain seq x y z
N MET A 1 70.59 -3.40 -37.51
CA MET A 1 70.47 -1.93 -37.62
C MET A 1 71.39 -1.46 -38.72
N ILE A 2 70.86 -1.32 -39.93
CA ILE A 2 71.58 -0.91 -41.15
C ILE A 2 70.62 -0.06 -41.98
N SER A 3 71.12 1.13 -42.37
CA SER A 3 70.84 1.93 -43.56
C SER A 3 69.40 2.34 -43.88
N GLY A 4 69.21 3.67 -43.95
CA GLY A 4 68.05 4.30 -44.56
C GLY A 4 68.11 4.35 -46.09
N ALA A 5 67.02 4.86 -46.68
CA ALA A 5 67.00 5.47 -48.00
C ALA A 5 65.75 6.37 -48.15
N CYS A 6 66.00 7.55 -48.72
CA CYS A 6 65.09 8.62 -49.14
C CYS A 6 64.26 8.22 -50.39
N PRO A 7 63.19 8.95 -50.77
CA PRO A 7 62.10 8.46 -51.59
C PRO A 7 62.32 8.63 -53.11
N LYS A 8 61.64 7.80 -53.91
CA LYS A 8 61.45 7.99 -55.36
C LYS A 8 60.04 8.49 -55.64
N ALA A 9 59.95 9.53 -56.46
CA ALA A 9 58.72 10.01 -57.07
C ALA A 9 58.22 9.00 -58.13
N SER A 10 56.90 8.79 -58.19
CA SER A 10 56.25 8.21 -59.36
C SER A 10 54.92 8.88 -59.64
N SER A 11 54.77 9.25 -60.90
CA SER A 11 53.66 9.90 -61.58
C SER A 11 52.32 9.17 -61.54
N GLY A 12 51.25 9.95 -61.41
CA GLY A 12 50.09 9.89 -62.30
C GLY A 12 49.03 8.83 -62.03
N ARG A 13 47.83 9.28 -61.65
CA ARG A 13 46.60 9.22 -62.48
C ARG A 13 45.42 9.85 -61.72
N LEU A 14 44.80 10.82 -62.37
CA LEU A 14 43.49 11.38 -62.01
C LEU A 14 42.40 10.39 -62.41
N LEU A 15 41.47 10.07 -61.51
CA LEU A 15 40.14 9.54 -61.83
C LEU A 15 39.10 10.14 -60.85
N PRO A 16 37.85 10.36 -61.31
CA PRO A 16 37.00 11.45 -60.84
C PRO A 16 36.07 11.08 -59.67
N LEU A 17 35.56 12.13 -59.01
CA LEU A 17 34.56 12.10 -57.94
C LEU A 17 33.28 11.37 -58.37
N SER A 18 32.80 10.47 -57.50
CA SER A 18 31.45 9.89 -57.57
C SER A 18 30.50 10.71 -56.67
N PRO A 19 29.33 11.17 -57.17
CA PRO A 19 28.39 11.95 -56.38
C PRO A 19 27.46 11.02 -55.60
N LEU A 20 27.81 10.75 -54.34
CA LEU A 20 26.88 10.21 -53.36
C LEU A 20 26.16 11.41 -52.71
N LEU A 21 24.94 11.73 -53.12
CA LEU A 21 23.89 12.33 -52.26
C LEU A 21 22.61 12.56 -53.09
N LEU A 22 21.67 11.61 -53.06
CA LEU A 22 20.29 11.88 -53.45
C LEU A 22 19.35 10.93 -52.70
N LEU A 23 18.82 11.37 -51.55
CA LEU A 23 17.57 10.85 -50.95
C LEU A 23 17.17 11.77 -49.78
N LEU A 24 16.58 12.92 -50.11
CA LEU A 24 15.81 13.75 -49.18
C LEU A 24 14.44 13.07 -48.98
N ALA A 25 14.30 12.32 -47.89
CA ALA A 25 13.03 11.78 -47.44
C ALA A 25 12.15 12.91 -46.88
N LEU A 26 10.99 13.13 -47.50
CA LEU A 26 9.90 13.93 -46.92
C LEU A 26 9.34 13.19 -45.70
N CYS A 27 9.75 13.59 -44.50
CA CYS A 27 9.02 13.31 -43.28
C CYS A 27 8.11 14.50 -42.97
N ALA A 28 6.83 14.38 -43.30
CA ALA A 28 5.81 15.26 -42.75
C ALA A 28 5.57 14.86 -41.27
N PRO A 29 5.40 15.82 -40.34
CA PRO A 29 5.06 15.49 -38.98
C PRO A 29 3.57 15.11 -38.93
N VAL A 30 3.27 13.83 -38.69
CA VAL A 30 1.97 13.45 -38.17
C VAL A 30 1.88 14.07 -36.78
N ALA A 31 1.05 15.10 -36.62
CA ALA A 31 0.67 15.61 -35.33
C ALA A 31 -0.01 14.47 -34.57
N ALA A 32 0.69 13.91 -33.58
CA ALA A 32 0.12 12.94 -32.68
C ALA A 32 -0.98 13.64 -31.88
N GLU A 33 -2.25 13.32 -32.17
CA GLU A 33 -3.33 13.60 -31.25
C GLU A 33 -2.98 12.95 -29.92
N ALA A 34 -2.79 13.76 -28.89
CA ALA A 34 -2.64 13.31 -27.53
C ALA A 34 -3.93 12.60 -27.13
N GLN A 35 -3.94 11.28 -27.28
CA GLN A 35 -5.01 10.44 -26.75
C GLN A 35 -5.03 10.63 -25.23
N SER A 36 -6.12 11.21 -24.73
CA SER A 36 -6.40 11.30 -23.31
C SER A 36 -6.39 9.89 -22.73
N THR A 37 -5.37 9.58 -21.93
CA THR A 37 -5.31 8.32 -21.18
C THR A 37 -6.53 8.26 -20.25
N PRO A 38 -7.32 7.17 -20.27
CA PRO A 38 -8.38 6.97 -19.28
C PRO A 38 -7.79 7.07 -17.88
N SER A 39 -8.40 7.86 -17.01
CA SER A 39 -8.03 7.96 -15.59
C SER A 39 -8.03 6.57 -14.96
N SER A 40 -7.05 6.30 -14.10
CA SER A 40 -7.00 5.01 -13.42
C SER A 40 -8.22 4.87 -12.50
N PRO A 41 -8.79 3.66 -12.31
CA PRO A 41 -9.83 3.44 -11.30
C PRO A 41 -9.31 3.88 -9.92
N GLY A 42 -9.69 5.08 -9.47
CA GLY A 42 -9.16 5.68 -8.24
C GLY A 42 -8.89 7.19 -8.29
N ASP A 43 -8.90 7.83 -9.46
CA ASP A 43 -8.65 9.28 -9.59
C ASP A 43 -9.87 10.17 -9.30
N GLU A 44 -11.07 9.59 -9.19
CA GLU A 44 -12.26 10.36 -8.86
C GLU A 44 -12.27 10.72 -7.36
N PRO A 45 -12.53 11.99 -7.01
CA PRO A 45 -12.54 12.43 -5.61
C PRO A 45 -13.60 11.65 -4.83
N ARG A 46 -13.18 11.01 -3.73
CA ARG A 46 -14.08 10.26 -2.85
C ARG A 46 -15.17 11.18 -2.28
N VAL A 47 -16.40 10.99 -2.73
CA VAL A 47 -17.58 11.72 -2.24
C VAL A 47 -18.02 11.14 -0.89
N ARG A 48 -18.39 12.01 0.06
CA ARG A 48 -18.92 11.62 1.39
C ARG A 48 -20.44 11.86 1.47
N ALA A 49 -21.12 11.20 2.41
CA ALA A 49 -22.58 11.31 2.55
C ALA A 49 -23.08 12.77 2.68
N ARG A 50 -22.45 13.58 3.54
CA ARG A 50 -22.85 14.98 3.77
C ARG A 50 -22.65 15.88 2.54
N SER A 51 -21.66 15.61 1.67
CA SER A 51 -21.53 16.34 0.40
C SER A 51 -22.64 16.03 -0.60
N LEU A 52 -23.43 14.97 -0.36
CA LEU A 52 -24.64 14.63 -1.12
C LEU A 52 -25.93 15.17 -0.47
N GLY A 53 -25.82 16.00 0.57
CA GLY A 53 -26.98 16.51 1.31
C GLY A 53 -27.59 15.52 2.31
N LEU A 54 -26.94 14.38 2.57
CA LEU A 54 -27.38 13.43 3.58
C LEU A 54 -26.87 13.85 4.96
N ASP A 55 -27.73 14.50 5.74
CA ASP A 55 -27.45 14.83 7.14
C ASP A 55 -27.81 13.67 8.06
N LEU A 56 -26.82 13.13 8.77
CA LEU A 56 -26.95 11.94 9.61
C LEU A 56 -26.67 12.29 11.07
N GLY A 57 -27.67 12.12 11.94
CA GLY A 57 -27.58 12.42 13.36
C GLY A 57 -27.90 13.89 13.70
N ILE A 58 -27.76 14.24 14.98
CA ILE A 58 -28.12 15.57 15.51
C ILE A 58 -26.92 16.42 15.96
N TYR A 59 -25.70 15.87 15.91
CA TYR A 59 -24.49 16.53 16.38
C TYR A 59 -23.61 16.97 15.20
N PRO A 60 -22.89 18.11 15.34
CA PRO A 60 -21.92 18.54 14.33
C PRO A 60 -20.73 17.59 14.26
N THR A 61 -20.13 17.47 13.08
CA THR A 61 -18.91 16.68 12.89
C THR A 61 -17.67 17.47 13.33
N GLY A 62 -16.58 16.77 13.62
CA GLY A 62 -15.25 17.39 13.67
C GLY A 62 -14.82 17.95 12.31
N LYS A 63 -13.68 18.64 12.28
CA LYS A 63 -13.17 19.33 11.07
C LYS A 63 -12.87 18.35 9.93
N LEU A 64 -12.30 17.20 10.26
CA LEU A 64 -11.96 16.16 9.29
C LEU A 64 -13.13 15.21 9.04
N ASN A 65 -14.15 15.22 9.91
CA ASN A 65 -15.25 14.27 9.95
C ASN A 65 -14.71 12.83 9.85
N ALA A 66 -13.74 12.53 10.72
CA ALA A 66 -12.99 11.28 10.77
C ALA A 66 -12.50 10.98 12.19
N ILE A 67 -12.12 9.72 12.47
CA ILE A 67 -11.61 9.33 13.80
C ILE A 67 -10.37 10.13 14.24
N THR A 68 -9.58 10.62 13.28
CA THR A 68 -8.40 11.46 13.52
C THR A 68 -8.72 12.89 13.96
N ASP A 69 -10.00 13.27 14.05
CA ASP A 69 -10.40 14.48 14.79
C ASP A 69 -10.11 14.35 16.29
N VAL A 70 -9.96 13.12 16.81
CA VAL A 70 -9.47 12.85 18.17
C VAL A 70 -7.94 13.04 18.20
N PRO A 71 -7.40 13.99 19.00
CA PRO A 71 -5.96 14.27 19.01
C PRO A 71 -5.11 13.04 19.37
N GLY A 72 -4.04 12.83 18.61
CA GLY A 72 -3.10 11.71 18.82
C GLY A 72 -3.50 10.40 18.14
N VAL A 73 -4.76 10.26 17.71
CA VAL A 73 -5.19 9.10 16.91
C VAL A 73 -4.62 9.22 15.50
N ARG A 74 -3.99 8.14 15.02
CA ARG A 74 -3.45 8.03 13.66
C ARG A 74 -4.00 6.80 12.97
N VAL A 75 -4.17 6.88 11.66
CA VAL A 75 -4.63 5.77 10.82
C VAL A 75 -3.66 5.58 9.66
N GLY A 76 -3.26 4.33 9.40
CA GLY A 76 -2.46 3.93 8.26
C GLY A 76 -3.14 2.83 7.47
N HIS A 77 -2.91 2.79 6.16
CA HIS A 77 -3.46 1.78 5.26
C HIS A 77 -2.38 1.22 4.34
N THR A 78 -2.43 -0.09 4.11
CA THR A 78 -1.74 -0.76 3.00
C THR A 78 -2.81 -1.43 2.15
N THR A 79 -2.89 -1.07 0.88
CA THR A 79 -3.87 -1.60 -0.06
C THR A 79 -3.18 -2.44 -1.12
N LEU A 80 -3.60 -3.70 -1.27
CA LEU A 80 -3.05 -4.66 -2.21
C LEU A 80 -4.05 -4.94 -3.33
N ILE A 81 -3.74 -4.43 -4.52
CA ILE A 81 -4.52 -4.62 -5.74
C ILE A 81 -3.59 -5.16 -6.81
N ARG A 82 -3.80 -6.41 -7.24
CA ARG A 82 -2.99 -7.06 -8.29
C ARG A 82 -3.79 -8.10 -9.05
N GLY A 83 -3.58 -8.18 -10.36
CA GLY A 83 -4.19 -9.19 -11.22
C GLY A 83 -5.70 -8.98 -11.42
N ASP A 84 -6.25 -9.64 -12.42
CA ASP A 84 -7.63 -9.48 -12.87
C ASP A 84 -8.17 -10.82 -13.42
N GLY A 85 -9.48 -10.89 -13.64
CA GLY A 85 -10.12 -12.05 -14.25
C GLY A 85 -10.51 -13.14 -13.25
N LYS A 86 -10.46 -14.40 -13.71
CA LYS A 86 -10.94 -15.54 -12.92
C LYS A 86 -10.01 -15.81 -11.73
N LEU A 87 -10.60 -16.15 -10.59
CA LEU A 87 -9.86 -16.57 -9.40
C LEU A 87 -9.00 -17.81 -9.69
N VAL A 88 -7.71 -17.70 -9.38
CA VAL A 88 -6.78 -18.82 -9.25
C VAL A 88 -6.26 -18.80 -7.81
N PRO A 89 -6.71 -19.74 -6.97
CA PRO A 89 -6.33 -19.74 -5.55
C PRO A 89 -4.81 -19.75 -5.35
N GLY A 90 -4.33 -18.90 -4.45
CA GLY A 90 -2.90 -18.70 -4.22
C GLY A 90 -2.22 -17.68 -5.15
N GLN A 91 -2.90 -17.18 -6.18
CA GLN A 91 -2.31 -16.28 -7.18
C GLN A 91 -3.03 -14.92 -7.27
N GLY A 92 -4.36 -14.94 -7.31
CA GLY A 92 -5.19 -13.74 -7.42
C GLY A 92 -6.52 -13.96 -8.15
N PRO A 93 -7.28 -12.89 -8.44
CA PRO A 93 -6.92 -11.49 -8.21
C PRO A 93 -6.82 -11.13 -6.71
N VAL A 94 -5.91 -10.22 -6.40
CA VAL A 94 -5.65 -9.74 -5.03
C VAL A 94 -6.40 -8.43 -4.85
N ARG A 95 -7.27 -8.34 -3.84
CA ARG A 95 -8.08 -7.16 -3.48
C ARG A 95 -8.22 -7.07 -1.96
N THR A 96 -7.10 -6.94 -1.27
CA THR A 96 -7.04 -6.99 0.19
C THR A 96 -6.16 -5.88 0.77
N GLY A 97 -5.92 -5.89 2.07
CA GLY A 97 -5.06 -4.92 2.72
C GLY A 97 -5.07 -5.02 4.24
N VAL A 98 -4.45 -4.01 4.85
CA VAL A 98 -4.43 -3.80 6.29
C VAL A 98 -4.72 -2.34 6.58
N THR A 99 -5.57 -2.08 7.56
CA THR A 99 -5.76 -0.77 8.18
C THR A 99 -5.28 -0.84 9.61
N VAL A 100 -4.49 0.12 10.08
CA VAL A 100 -4.03 0.18 11.46
C VAL A 100 -4.47 1.50 12.07
N VAL A 101 -5.09 1.44 13.25
CA VAL A 101 -5.42 2.58 14.09
C VAL A 101 -4.47 2.58 15.28
N ILE A 102 -3.67 3.64 15.40
CA ILE A 102 -2.81 3.87 16.55
C ILE A 102 -3.54 4.86 17.48
N PRO A 103 -3.97 4.44 18.68
CA PRO A 103 -4.80 5.28 19.55
C PRO A 103 -4.04 6.49 20.12
N ARG A 104 -2.71 6.39 20.22
CA ARG A 104 -1.81 7.43 20.76
C ARG A 104 -0.34 7.12 20.44
N GLU A 105 0.56 8.07 20.68
CA GLU A 105 1.99 7.93 20.32
C GLU A 105 2.73 6.80 21.05
N ASP A 106 2.56 6.71 22.37
CA ASP A 106 3.06 5.64 23.22
C ASP A 106 1.88 4.78 23.66
N VAL A 107 1.69 3.62 23.02
CA VAL A 107 0.56 2.73 23.27
C VAL A 107 0.80 1.84 24.50
N TRP A 108 2.05 1.47 24.77
CA TRP A 108 2.40 0.49 25.79
C TRP A 108 2.39 1.09 27.20
N HIS A 109 3.08 2.21 27.41
CA HIS A 109 3.21 2.79 28.75
C HIS A 109 2.06 3.71 29.14
N LYS A 110 1.19 4.05 28.19
CA LYS A 110 0.15 5.07 28.39
C LYS A 110 -1.20 4.58 27.87
N LYS A 111 -1.58 3.40 28.31
CA LYS A 111 -2.79 2.66 27.92
C LYS A 111 -4.05 3.55 27.90
N ALA A 112 -4.90 3.33 26.90
CA ALA A 112 -6.17 4.05 26.77
C ALA A 112 -7.30 3.20 27.37
N PRO A 113 -8.24 3.76 28.16
CA PRO A 113 -9.43 3.02 28.57
C PRO A 113 -10.18 2.46 27.35
N ALA A 114 -10.61 1.21 27.43
CA ALA A 114 -11.22 0.51 26.32
C ALA A 114 -12.31 -0.47 26.77
N GLY A 115 -13.20 -0.80 25.84
CA GLY A 115 -14.24 -1.81 26.02
C GLY A 115 -14.66 -2.34 24.65
N ALA A 116 -15.31 -3.49 24.64
CA ALA A 116 -15.79 -4.14 23.43
C ALA A 116 -17.24 -4.61 23.61
N PHE A 117 -17.94 -4.79 22.49
CA PHE A 117 -19.29 -5.34 22.47
C PHE A 117 -19.46 -6.22 21.23
N VAL A 118 -19.90 -7.46 21.44
CA VAL A 118 -20.17 -8.41 20.36
C VAL A 118 -21.66 -8.37 20.01
N LEU A 119 -22.01 -7.75 18.89
CA LEU A 119 -23.38 -7.78 18.37
C LEU A 119 -23.74 -9.18 17.83
N ASN A 120 -22.86 -9.74 16.99
CA ASN A 120 -22.94 -11.11 16.50
C ASN A 120 -21.51 -11.66 16.38
N GLY A 121 -21.27 -12.86 16.89
CA GLY A 121 -19.93 -13.46 16.99
C GLY A 121 -19.47 -14.25 15.76
N THR A 122 -20.08 -14.06 14.59
CA THR A 122 -19.66 -14.75 13.35
C THR A 122 -18.49 -14.00 12.71
N GLY A 123 -17.35 -14.01 13.37
CA GLY A 123 -16.11 -13.37 12.94
C GLY A 123 -15.02 -13.59 13.99
N GLU A 124 -13.86 -12.98 13.79
CA GLU A 124 -12.73 -13.11 14.70
C GLU A 124 -12.14 -11.75 15.10
N MET A 125 -11.77 -11.63 16.37
CA MET A 125 -11.05 -10.48 16.90
C MET A 125 -10.15 -10.90 18.07
N THR A 126 -8.85 -10.82 17.86
CA THR A 126 -7.88 -11.19 18.90
C THR A 126 -7.83 -10.17 20.03
N GLY A 127 -7.44 -10.63 21.22
CA GLY A 127 -7.21 -9.80 22.40
C GLY A 127 -8.47 -9.20 23.06
N LEU A 128 -9.68 -9.58 22.60
CA LEU A 128 -10.93 -9.20 23.27
C LEU A 128 -10.96 -9.56 24.76
N ALA A 129 -10.58 -10.79 25.10
CA ALA A 129 -10.55 -11.25 26.50
C ALA A 129 -9.65 -10.37 27.38
N TRP A 130 -8.55 -9.85 26.83
CA TRP A 130 -7.66 -8.96 27.57
C TRP A 130 -8.25 -7.57 27.73
N VAL A 131 -8.92 -7.03 26.71
CA VAL A 131 -9.62 -5.74 26.83
C VAL A 131 -10.74 -5.83 27.87
N GLU A 132 -11.48 -6.94 27.89
CA GLU A 132 -12.55 -7.17 28.88
C GLU A 132 -12.02 -7.31 30.31
N GLU A 133 -10.89 -8.00 30.51
CA GLU A 133 -10.26 -8.18 31.82
C GLU A 133 -9.60 -6.89 32.32
N SER A 134 -8.80 -6.25 31.46
CA SER A 134 -7.93 -5.14 31.85
C SER A 134 -8.61 -3.77 31.79
N GLY A 135 -9.66 -3.63 30.96
CA GLY A 135 -10.34 -2.36 30.71
C GLY A 135 -9.52 -1.33 29.93
N PHE A 136 -8.42 -1.74 29.28
CA PHE A 136 -7.57 -0.84 28.51
C PHE A 136 -7.07 -1.43 27.18
N LEU A 137 -6.68 -0.52 26.28
CA LEU A 137 -6.02 -0.76 25.01
C LEU A 137 -4.58 -0.27 25.10
N GLU A 138 -3.63 -1.17 24.86
CA GLU A 138 -2.19 -0.91 24.93
C GLU A 138 -1.44 -1.29 23.63
N TYR A 139 -2.21 -1.58 22.58
CA TYR A 139 -1.73 -1.98 21.26
C TYR A 139 -2.36 -1.10 20.17
N PRO A 140 -1.77 -1.04 18.97
CA PRO A 140 -2.52 -0.64 17.78
C PRO A 140 -3.68 -1.61 17.52
N ILE A 141 -4.77 -1.09 16.95
CA ILE A 141 -5.86 -1.93 16.41
C ILE A 141 -5.55 -2.15 14.93
N ALA A 142 -5.43 -3.41 14.50
CA ALA A 142 -5.27 -3.75 13.10
C ALA A 142 -6.53 -4.40 12.53
N LEU A 143 -6.88 -4.04 11.30
CA LEU A 143 -8.04 -4.54 10.57
C LEU A 143 -7.55 -5.14 9.24
N THR A 144 -7.94 -6.36 8.94
CA THR A 144 -7.57 -7.06 7.70
C THR A 144 -8.67 -8.03 7.25
N ASN A 145 -8.35 -9.02 6.42
CA ASN A 145 -9.28 -10.09 6.09
C ASN A 145 -9.12 -11.34 6.96
N THR A 146 -10.14 -12.21 6.92
CA THR A 146 -10.29 -13.35 7.81
C THR A 146 -9.06 -14.25 7.89
N LEU A 147 -8.52 -14.66 6.74
CA LEU A 147 -7.41 -15.63 6.71
C LEU A 147 -6.01 -15.00 6.89
N ASN A 148 -5.91 -13.66 6.88
CA ASN A 148 -4.68 -12.93 7.15
C ASN A 148 -4.57 -12.43 8.59
N LEU A 149 -5.64 -12.51 9.38
CA LEU A 149 -5.64 -12.10 10.79
C LEU A 149 -4.44 -12.63 11.60
N PRO A 150 -4.03 -13.92 11.53
CA PRO A 150 -2.85 -14.40 12.25
C PRO A 150 -1.52 -13.78 11.76
N ARG A 151 -1.40 -13.44 10.47
CA ARG A 151 -0.19 -12.81 9.92
C ARG A 151 -0.07 -11.37 10.38
N VAL A 152 -1.18 -10.64 10.36
CA VAL A 152 -1.25 -9.27 10.84
C VAL A 152 -0.98 -9.22 12.35
N ALA A 153 -1.52 -10.18 13.12
CA ALA A 153 -1.19 -10.31 14.54
C ALA A 153 0.33 -10.46 14.74
N ASN A 154 0.98 -11.39 14.04
CA ASN A 154 2.44 -11.57 14.10
C ASN A 154 3.22 -10.28 13.71
N GLY A 155 2.73 -9.54 12.71
CA GLY A 155 3.28 -8.25 12.33
C GLY A 155 3.16 -7.19 13.45
N VAL A 156 2.01 -7.11 14.11
CA VAL A 156 1.80 -6.22 15.26
C VAL A 156 2.71 -6.61 16.44
N MET A 157 2.84 -7.91 16.74
CA MET A 157 3.77 -8.39 17.77
C MET A 157 5.20 -7.93 17.48
N SER A 158 5.67 -8.15 16.24
CA SER A 158 7.02 -7.77 15.80
C SER A 158 7.24 -6.25 15.92
N TRP A 159 6.24 -5.45 15.54
CA TRP A 159 6.30 -3.99 15.65
C TRP A 159 6.36 -3.53 17.12
N MET A 160 5.54 -4.12 17.99
CA MET A 160 5.52 -3.82 19.42
C MET A 160 6.85 -4.17 20.08
N ILE A 161 7.38 -5.38 19.87
CA ILE A 161 8.66 -5.81 20.45
C ILE A 161 9.81 -4.92 19.95
N SER A 162 9.81 -4.55 18.67
CA SER A 162 10.83 -3.64 18.13
C SER A 162 10.78 -2.24 18.77
N ARG A 163 9.60 -1.79 19.20
CA ARG A 163 9.41 -0.45 19.80
C ARG A 163 9.57 -0.46 21.32
N TYR A 164 9.25 -1.58 21.96
CA TYR A 164 9.28 -1.80 23.40
C TYR A 164 10.04 -3.11 23.68
N PRO A 165 11.39 -3.10 23.66
CA PRO A 165 12.22 -4.31 23.66
C PRO A 165 12.18 -5.11 24.98
N GLU A 166 11.57 -4.56 26.04
CA GLU A 166 11.43 -5.22 27.34
C GLU A 166 10.24 -6.19 27.42
N ILE A 167 9.30 -6.10 26.47
CA ILE A 167 8.13 -6.98 26.37
C ILE A 167 8.55 -8.44 26.34
N GLY A 168 8.02 -9.23 27.27
CA GLY A 168 8.32 -10.66 27.39
C GLY A 168 9.70 -10.99 27.96
N ILE A 169 10.48 -9.99 28.40
CA ILE A 169 11.79 -10.16 29.05
C ILE A 169 11.76 -9.62 30.47
N ARG A 170 11.50 -8.31 30.62
CA ARG A 170 11.37 -7.61 31.92
C ARG A 170 10.01 -6.96 32.12
N ASP A 171 9.16 -6.99 31.10
CA ASP A 171 7.80 -6.47 31.07
C ASP A 171 6.83 -7.57 30.60
N ASP A 172 5.53 -7.29 30.67
CA ASP A 172 4.48 -8.24 30.33
C ASP A 172 4.53 -8.71 28.86
N THR A 173 3.83 -9.82 28.58
CA THR A 173 3.60 -10.28 27.21
C THR A 173 2.42 -9.55 26.57
N LEU A 174 2.31 -9.61 25.24
CA LEU A 174 1.27 -8.89 24.49
C LEU A 174 0.21 -9.81 23.89
N THR A 175 -1.02 -9.30 23.80
CA THR A 175 -2.16 -9.94 23.12
C THR A 175 -2.75 -8.95 22.10
N PRO A 176 -2.17 -8.87 20.89
CA PRO A 176 -2.48 -7.79 19.95
C PRO A 176 -3.96 -7.81 19.53
N ILE A 177 -4.49 -6.63 19.22
CA ILE A 177 -5.87 -6.47 18.75
C ILE A 177 -5.91 -6.47 17.22
N VAL A 178 -6.40 -7.56 16.65
CA VAL A 178 -6.61 -7.70 15.21
C VAL A 178 -8.02 -8.19 14.96
N ALA A 179 -8.79 -7.44 14.17
CA ALA A 179 -10.13 -7.81 13.74
C ALA A 179 -10.17 -8.00 12.21
N GLU A 180 -11.22 -8.67 11.73
CA GLU A 180 -11.32 -9.03 10.32
C GLU A 180 -12.72 -8.85 9.72
N CYS A 181 -12.75 -8.83 8.38
CA CYS A 181 -13.95 -9.09 7.58
C CYS A 181 -13.59 -10.00 6.39
N ASP A 182 -14.53 -10.81 5.92
CA ASP A 182 -14.35 -11.67 4.75
C ASP A 182 -14.39 -10.86 3.43
N ASP A 183 -13.28 -10.86 2.68
CA ASP A 183 -13.14 -10.24 1.36
C ASP A 183 -13.17 -11.24 0.18
N SER A 184 -13.48 -12.51 0.43
CA SER A 184 -13.40 -13.65 -0.51
C SER A 184 -14.21 -13.48 -1.81
N ARG A 185 -15.22 -12.61 -1.80
CA ARG A 185 -16.02 -12.33 -2.98
C ARG A 185 -15.23 -11.64 -4.09
N LEU A 186 -14.25 -10.81 -3.72
CA LEU A 186 -13.44 -9.99 -4.63
C LEU A 186 -11.94 -10.34 -4.58
N ASN A 187 -11.50 -10.98 -3.51
CA ASN A 187 -10.11 -11.28 -3.24
C ASN A 187 -9.86 -12.79 -3.21
N ASP A 188 -8.68 -13.21 -3.66
CA ASP A 188 -8.12 -14.52 -3.35
C ASP A 188 -7.74 -14.63 -1.87
N ILE A 189 -8.73 -14.86 -1.01
CA ILE A 189 -8.53 -14.94 0.44
C ILE A 189 -7.65 -16.14 0.84
N GLN A 190 -7.75 -17.26 0.09
CA GLN A 190 -6.96 -18.47 0.34
C GLN A 190 -5.47 -18.23 0.09
N GLY A 191 -5.13 -17.36 -0.85
CA GLY A 191 -3.74 -17.01 -1.13
C GLY A 191 -3.05 -16.22 -0.03
N ARG A 192 -3.80 -15.67 0.94
CA ARG A 192 -3.26 -14.93 2.10
C ARG A 192 -2.19 -13.93 1.65
N HIS A 193 -2.57 -12.92 0.86
CA HIS A 193 -1.62 -12.03 0.19
C HIS A 193 -1.05 -10.91 1.07
N VAL A 194 -1.45 -10.83 2.34
CA VAL A 194 -0.94 -9.88 3.34
C VAL A 194 0.35 -10.41 3.97
#